data_AF-A0A958SYQ6-F1
#
_entry.id   AF-A0A958SYQ6-F1
#
_cell.length_a   1.000
_cell.length_b   1.000
_cell.length_c   1.000
_cell.angle_alpha   90.00
_cell.angle_beta   90.00
_cell.angle_gamma   90.00
#
_symmetry.space_group_name_H-M   'P 1'
#
loop_
_entity.id
_entity.type
_entity.pdbx_description
1 polymer ?
#
loop_
_entity_poly.entity_id
_entity_poly.type
_entity_poly.pdbx_seq_one_letter_code
_entity_poly.pdbx_strand_id
1 'polypeptide(L)'
;KIKDAKINVSKLEKQKRQVMKIFSISEDEVNYFVFTGEISNVGYHQKKQIRILFKNGKVSDISRAPDQLNLRALSKPVTKYYICYPKEKH
;
A
#
# COMPACT_ATOMS: atom_id res chain seq x y z
N LYS A 1 8.89 -5.32 4.39
CA LYS A 1 9.00 -3.94 4.95
C LYS A 1 8.26 -2.96 4.04
N ILE A 2 7.48 -2.04 4.61
CA ILE A 2 6.69 -1.03 3.87
C ILE A 2 7.38 0.34 3.90
N LYS A 3 7.25 1.13 2.83
CA LYS A 3 7.91 2.42 2.56
C LYS A 3 6.98 3.38 1.78
N ASP A 4 7.26 4.67 1.88
CA ASP A 4 6.55 5.72 1.14
C ASP A 4 7.12 5.97 -0.26
N ALA A 5 8.35 5.51 -0.52
CA ALA A 5 9.03 5.63 -1.80
C ALA A 5 9.39 4.26 -2.36
N LYS A 6 9.55 4.20 -3.69
CA LYS A 6 9.95 2.99 -4.42
C LYS A 6 11.19 2.35 -3.81
N ILE A 7 11.22 1.02 -3.81
CA ILE A 7 12.37 0.27 -3.35
C ILE A 7 13.48 0.40 -4.39
N ASN A 8 14.67 0.79 -3.93
CA ASN A 8 15.84 0.89 -4.80
C ASN A 8 16.25 -0.50 -5.33
N VAL A 9 16.54 -0.60 -6.62
CA VAL A 9 16.97 -1.83 -7.30
C VAL A 9 18.22 -2.43 -6.65
N SER A 10 19.23 -1.62 -6.33
CA SER A 10 20.45 -2.08 -5.65
C SER A 10 20.15 -2.80 -4.32
N LYS A 11 19.11 -2.36 -3.60
CA LYS A 11 18.68 -2.98 -2.34
C LYS A 11 18.00 -4.32 -2.59
N LEU A 12 17.15 -4.40 -3.62
CA LEU A 12 16.51 -5.65 -4.03
C LEU A 12 17.57 -6.69 -4.39
N GLU A 13 18.51 -6.32 -5.26
CA GLU A 13 19.58 -7.20 -5.71
C GLU A 13 20.52 -7.64 -4.59
N LYS A 14 20.79 -6.76 -3.62
CA LYS A 14 21.53 -7.12 -2.41
C LYS A 14 20.80 -8.22 -1.61
N GLN A 15 19.48 -8.13 -1.47
CA GLN A 15 18.70 -9.13 -0.74
C GLN A 15 18.62 -10.45 -1.51
N LYS A 16 18.45 -10.42 -2.83
CA LYS A 16 18.48 -11.63 -3.67
C LYS A 16 19.79 -12.40 -3.50
N ARG A 17 20.93 -11.71 -3.61
CA ARG A 17 22.26 -12.34 -3.42
C ARG A 17 22.44 -12.96 -2.04
N GLN A 18 21.93 -12.31 -0.99
CA GLN A 18 22.00 -12.84 0.37
C GLN A 18 21.16 -14.11 0.51
N VAL A 19 19.94 -14.12 0.01
CA VAL A 19 19.02 -15.28 0.09
C VAL A 19 19.51 -16.44 -0.78
N MET A 20 19.97 -16.17 -2.01
CA MET A 20 20.58 -17.20 -2.86
C MET A 20 21.74 -17.91 -2.15
N LYS A 21 22.60 -17.15 -1.45
CA LYS A 21 23.74 -17.71 -0.71
C LYS A 21 23.31 -18.52 0.51
N ILE A 22 22.30 -18.07 1.27
CA ILE A 22 21.85 -18.74 2.50
C ILE A 22 21.12 -20.04 2.18
N PHE A 23 20.23 -20.00 1.19
CA PHE A 23 19.39 -21.14 0.84
C PHE A 23 19.98 -22.01 -0.28
N SER A 24 21.10 -21.61 -0.88
CA SER A 24 21.74 -22.30 -2.02
C SER A 24 20.78 -22.55 -3.18
N ILE A 25 20.03 -21.51 -3.56
CA ILE A 25 19.02 -21.54 -4.63
C ILE A 25 19.45 -20.69 -5.83
N SER A 26 18.87 -21.00 -6.99
CA SER A 26 19.09 -20.29 -8.24
C SER A 26 18.49 -18.88 -8.28
N GLU A 27 18.86 -18.12 -9.30
CA GLU A 27 18.31 -16.78 -9.56
C GLU A 27 16.81 -16.82 -9.91
N ASP A 28 16.35 -17.88 -10.57
CA ASP A 28 14.92 -18.04 -10.85
C ASP A 28 14.14 -18.34 -9.58
N GLU A 29 14.69 -19.20 -8.71
CA GLU A 29 14.07 -19.59 -7.45
C GLU A 29 14.02 -18.43 -6.44
N VAL A 30 15.03 -17.56 -6.39
CA VAL A 30 15.06 -16.45 -5.42
C VAL A 30 13.93 -15.44 -5.67
N ASN A 31 13.40 -15.36 -6.88
CA ASN A 31 12.28 -14.47 -7.21
C ASN A 31 10.98 -14.84 -6.47
N TYR A 32 10.83 -16.11 -6.05
CA TYR A 32 9.69 -16.53 -5.21
C TYR A 32 9.80 -16.02 -3.76
N PHE A 33 11.03 -15.73 -3.29
CA PHE A 33 11.28 -15.32 -1.91
C PHE A 33 11.53 -13.82 -1.76
N VAL A 34 12.16 -13.20 -2.77
CA VAL A 34 12.63 -11.82 -2.71
C VAL A 34 12.03 -11.01 -3.84
N PHE A 35 11.02 -10.21 -3.50
CA PHE A 35 10.29 -9.38 -4.46
C PHE A 35 9.87 -8.05 -3.87
N THR A 36 9.51 -7.13 -4.75
CA THR A 36 8.95 -5.82 -4.40
C THR A 36 7.57 -5.67 -5.01
N GLY A 37 6.79 -4.77 -4.45
CA GLY A 37 5.51 -4.39 -5.01
C GLY A 37 5.02 -3.07 -4.45
N GLU A 38 3.84 -2.68 -4.88
CA GLU A 38 3.13 -1.51 -4.39
C GLU A 38 1.71 -1.87 -4.00
N ILE A 39 1.17 -1.11 -3.05
CA ILE A 39 -0.22 -1.21 -2.59
C ILE A 39 -0.75 0.21 -2.59
N SER A 40 -1.88 0.43 -3.26
CA SER A 40 -2.56 1.72 -3.28
C SER A 40 -3.93 1.60 -2.63
N ASN A 41 -4.29 2.56 -1.79
CA ASN A 41 -5.61 2.66 -1.18
C ASN A 41 -6.17 4.07 -1.37
N VAL A 42 -7.48 4.16 -1.60
CA VAL A 42 -8.23 5.41 -1.65
C VAL A 42 -9.33 5.30 -0.59
N GLY A 43 -9.28 6.16 0.43
CA GLY A 43 -10.21 6.11 1.57
C GLY A 43 -11.64 6.53 1.23
N TYR A 44 -11.83 7.40 0.24
CA TYR A 44 -13.16 7.80 -0.24
C TYR A 44 -13.19 7.93 -1.77
N HIS A 45 -14.13 7.25 -2.41
CA HIS A 45 -14.36 7.37 -3.85
C HIS A 45 -15.66 8.13 -4.11
N GLN A 46 -15.58 9.25 -4.84
CA GLN A 46 -16.78 10.04 -5.21
C GLN A 46 -17.82 9.27 -6.03
N LYS A 47 -17.42 8.19 -6.73
CA LYS A 47 -18.33 7.29 -7.44
C LYS A 47 -19.08 6.32 -6.50
N LYS A 48 -18.60 6.14 -5.26
CA LYS A 48 -19.19 5.29 -4.21
C LYS A 48 -19.59 6.18 -3.02
N GLN A 49 -20.64 6.96 -3.24
CA GLN A 49 -21.11 7.97 -2.31
C GLN A 49 -21.66 7.39 -1.02
N ILE A 50 -21.32 8.00 0.12
CA ILE A 50 -21.94 7.72 1.41
C ILE A 50 -22.98 8.81 1.69
N ARG A 51 -24.25 8.41 1.84
CA ARG A 51 -25.37 9.30 2.11
C ARG A 51 -25.77 9.23 3.58
N ILE A 52 -26.03 10.39 4.18
CA ILE A 52 -26.44 10.56 5.59
C ILE A 52 -27.88 11.08 5.61
N LEU A 53 -28.74 10.42 6.40
CA LEU A 53 -30.09 10.88 6.73
C LEU A 53 -30.03 11.68 8.04
N PHE A 54 -30.43 12.94 7.98
CA PHE A 54 -30.47 13.83 9.14
C PHE A 54 -31.82 13.73 9.88
N LYS A 55 -31.87 14.14 11.15
CA LYS A 55 -33.08 14.09 11.99
C LYS A 55 -34.27 14.88 11.41
N ASN A 56 -33.99 15.87 10.56
CA ASN A 56 -35.01 16.64 9.84
C ASN A 56 -35.53 15.96 8.56
N GLY A 57 -35.15 14.69 8.30
CA GLY A 57 -35.55 13.93 7.12
C GLY A 57 -34.73 14.23 5.86
N LYS A 58 -33.82 15.20 5.88
CA LYS A 58 -32.97 15.52 4.72
C LYS A 58 -31.92 14.44 4.51
N VAL A 59 -31.70 14.03 3.27
CA VAL A 59 -30.58 13.17 2.87
C VAL A 59 -29.50 14.01 2.17
N SER A 60 -28.24 13.85 2.55
CA SER A 60 -27.11 14.50 1.87
C SER A 60 -25.89 13.59 1.80
N ASP A 61 -25.05 13.80 0.79
CA ASP A 61 -23.72 13.18 0.71
C ASP A 61 -22.84 13.68 1.86
N ILE A 62 -22.02 12.79 2.42
CA ILE A 62 -21.04 13.11 3.45
C ILE A 62 -20.05 14.21 2.99
N SER A 63 -19.76 14.28 1.68
CA SER A 63 -18.89 15.30 1.07
C SER A 63 -19.46 16.71 1.15
N ARG A 64 -20.75 16.88 1.46
CA ARG A 64 -21.40 18.18 1.65
C ARG A 64 -21.49 18.58 3.12
N ALA A 65 -21.05 17.73 4.05
CA ALA A 65 -20.95 18.09 5.46
C ALA A 65 -19.85 19.14 5.66
N PRO A 66 -19.93 19.98 6.70
CA PRO A 66 -18.94 21.03 6.98
C PRO A 66 -17.48 20.52 7.08
N ASP A 67 -17.27 19.27 7.51
CA ASP A 67 -15.95 18.60 7.63
C ASP A 67 -15.31 18.18 6.28
N GLN A 68 -15.52 18.94 5.20
CA GLN A 68 -15.05 18.60 3.85
C GLN A 68 -13.52 18.39 3.74
N LEU A 69 -12.74 19.01 4.64
CA LEU A 69 -11.28 18.90 4.63
C LEU A 69 -10.80 17.46 4.85
N ASN A 70 -11.45 16.70 5.75
CA ASN A 70 -11.11 15.30 6.02
C ASN A 70 -11.41 14.39 4.82
N LEU A 71 -12.54 14.63 4.15
CA LEU A 71 -12.94 13.85 2.97
C LEU A 71 -12.01 14.09 1.77
N ARG A 72 -11.51 15.32 1.59
CA ARG A 72 -10.52 15.61 0.56
C ARG A 72 -9.22 14.85 0.78
N ALA A 73 -8.76 14.73 2.03
CA ALA A 73 -7.58 13.93 2.36
C ALA A 73 -7.81 12.43 2.07
N LEU A 74 -8.98 11.90 2.44
CA LEU A 74 -9.35 10.49 2.20
C LEU A 74 -9.55 10.17 0.70
N SER A 75 -9.88 11.17 -0.12
CA SER A 75 -10.05 10.99 -1.57
C SER A 75 -8.73 10.91 -2.33
N LYS A 76 -7.60 11.28 -1.70
CA LYS A 76 -6.29 11.16 -2.33
C LYS A 76 -5.80 9.71 -2.22
N PRO A 77 -5.33 9.09 -3.33
CA PRO A 77 -4.71 7.78 -3.26
C PRO A 77 -3.44 7.82 -2.42
N VAL A 78 -3.32 6.87 -1.50
CA VAL A 78 -2.11 6.62 -0.72
C VAL A 78 -1.46 5.36 -1.27
N THR A 79 -0.31 5.53 -1.90
CA THR A 79 0.50 4.41 -2.40
C THR A 79 1.66 4.15 -1.45
N LYS A 80 1.84 2.88 -1.08
CA LYS A 80 2.97 2.38 -0.31
C LYS A 80 3.71 1.33 -1.12
N TYR A 81 5.03 1.29 -0.96
CA TYR A 81 5.90 0.34 -1.60
C TYR A 81 6.43 -0.66 -0.58
N TYR A 82 6.58 -1.91 -0.96
CA TYR A 82 7.11 -2.92 -0.06
C TYR A 82 8.20 -3.76 -0.71
N ILE A 83 9.03 -4.33 0.15
CA ILE A 83 9.98 -5.40 -0.18
C ILE A 83 9.72 -6.57 0.76
N CYS A 84 9.61 -7.77 0.18
CA CYS A 84 9.48 -9.04 0.87
C CYS A 84 10.77 -9.83 0.70
N TYR A 85 11.25 -10.42 1.79
CA TYR A 85 12.35 -11.37 1.84
C TYR A 85 12.29 -12.13 3.17
N PRO A 86 12.83 -13.35 3.25
CA PRO A 86 12.93 -14.09 4.51
C PRO A 86 13.71 -13.28 5.55
N LYS A 87 13.13 -13.06 6.74
CA LYS A 87 13.91 -12.59 7.89
C LYS A 87 14.82 -13.72 8.33
N GLU A 88 16.11 -13.45 8.49
CA GLU A 88 17.03 -14.39 9.14
C GLU A 88 16.44 -14.79 10.51
N LYS A 89 16.24 -16.09 10.69
CA LYS A 89 16.03 -16.69 12.00
C LYS A 89 17.29 -17.51 12.27
N HIS A 90 18.12 -16.99 13.18
CA HIS A 90 18.99 -17.82 14.00
C HIS A 90 18.16 -18.37 15.15
#